data_AF-A0A958MAC9-F1
#
_entry.id   AF-A0A958MAC9-F1
#
_cell.length_a   1.000
_cell.length_b   1.000
_cell.length_c   1.000
_cell.angle_alpha   90.00
_cell.angle_beta   90.00
_cell.angle_gamma   90.00
#
_symmetry.space_group_name_H-M   'P 1'
#
loop_
_entity.id
_entity.type
_entity.pdbx_description
1 polymer ?
#
loop_
_entity_poly.entity_id
_entity_poly.type
_entity_poly.pdbx_seq_one_letter_code
_entity_poly.pdbx_strand_id
1 'polypeptide(L)'
;MKHVIVTGSTGMVGKGVLLECLEHPEIAGVLAINRSPLQLQHPKLKELILKDFMDIGRQKEILKGYDACFYCMGVSVLGLSEAAYSAITYDVTKAFADVLLSLNPGMVFNYVSGTETNRQEQSQKKWARVKGRTENMIFKKGFGDAYAFRPGIIIPEKGI
;
A
#
# COMPACT_ATOMS: atom_id res chain seq x y z
N MET A 1 -0.30 -0.88 21.94
CA MET A 1 -1.33 -0.59 20.93
C MET A 1 -0.65 -0.07 19.66
N LYS A 2 -1.23 -0.33 18.49
CA LYS A 2 -0.58 -0.13 17.18
C LYS A 2 -1.21 1.00 16.37
N HIS A 3 -0.38 1.73 15.62
CA HIS A 3 -0.81 2.72 14.64
C HIS A 3 -0.44 2.25 13.24
N VAL A 4 -1.40 2.29 12.31
CA VAL A 4 -1.20 1.73 10.96
C VAL A 4 -1.55 2.73 9.87
N ILE A 5 -0.87 2.61 8.72
CA ILE A 5 -1.17 3.34 7.50
C ILE A 5 -1.91 2.40 6.55
N VAL A 6 -2.98 2.87 5.90
CA VAL A 6 -3.66 2.13 4.82
C VAL A 6 -3.75 3.01 3.57
N THR A 7 -3.18 2.54 2.46
CA THR A 7 -3.28 3.25 1.16
C THR A 7 -4.32 2.59 0.26
N GLY A 8 -4.98 3.34 -0.61
CA GLY A 8 -5.90 2.76 -1.59
C GLY A 8 -7.20 2.24 -0.95
N SER A 9 -7.62 2.89 0.15
CA SER A 9 -8.80 2.49 0.94
C SER A 9 -10.13 2.74 0.22
N THR A 10 -10.10 3.41 -0.95
CA THR A 10 -11.26 3.57 -1.84
C THR A 10 -11.48 2.36 -2.75
N GLY A 11 -10.50 1.45 -2.87
CA GLY A 11 -10.61 0.22 -3.67
C GLY A 11 -11.01 -0.98 -2.82
N MET A 12 -11.37 -2.10 -3.48
CA MET A 12 -11.91 -3.29 -2.79
C MET A 12 -11.03 -3.81 -1.65
N VAL A 13 -9.74 -4.09 -1.93
CA VAL A 13 -8.84 -4.65 -0.90
C VAL A 13 -8.56 -3.65 0.21
N GLY A 14 -8.22 -2.40 -0.15
CA GLY A 14 -7.91 -1.37 0.83
C GLY A 14 -9.10 -1.04 1.73
N LYS A 15 -10.33 -1.03 1.20
CA LYS A 15 -11.56 -0.82 1.99
C LYS A 15 -11.76 -1.95 3.00
N GLY A 16 -11.56 -3.21 2.59
CA GLY A 16 -11.62 -4.35 3.51
C GLY A 16 -10.58 -4.26 4.62
N VAL A 17 -9.32 -4.00 4.27
CA VAL A 17 -8.24 -3.82 5.24
C VAL A 17 -8.54 -2.67 6.20
N LEU A 18 -9.05 -1.53 5.69
CA LEU A 18 -9.43 -0.40 6.52
C LEU A 18 -10.50 -0.79 7.54
N LEU A 19 -11.58 -1.43 7.12
CA LEU A 19 -12.69 -1.81 8.01
C LEU A 19 -12.21 -2.75 9.13
N GLU A 20 -11.43 -3.77 8.78
CA GLU A 20 -10.83 -4.68 9.78
C GLU A 20 -9.90 -3.92 10.73
N CYS A 21 -9.10 -2.95 10.24
CA CYS A 21 -8.24 -2.14 11.10
C CYS A 21 -9.02 -1.24 12.08
N LEU A 22 -10.17 -0.71 11.66
CA LEU A 22 -11.01 0.14 12.52
C LEU A 22 -11.67 -0.68 13.63
N GLU A 23 -12.08 -1.91 13.33
CA GLU A 23 -12.70 -2.84 14.29
C GLU A 23 -11.68 -3.50 15.23
N HIS A 24 -10.42 -3.68 14.81
CA HIS A 24 -9.43 -4.42 15.58
C HIS A 24 -9.05 -3.73 16.91
N PRO A 25 -9.12 -4.42 18.07
CA PRO A 25 -8.91 -3.81 19.38
C PRO A 25 -7.45 -3.37 19.62
N GLU A 26 -6.48 -4.04 19.01
CA GLU A 26 -5.06 -3.67 19.18
C GLU A 26 -4.62 -2.46 18.34
N ILE A 27 -5.44 -2.05 17.37
CA ILE A 27 -5.18 -0.87 16.53
C ILE A 27 -5.82 0.34 17.19
N ALA A 28 -4.99 1.29 17.60
CA ALA A 28 -5.42 2.54 18.22
C ALA A 28 -5.70 3.65 17.19
N GLY A 29 -5.08 3.59 16.02
CA GLY A 29 -5.27 4.61 15.00
C GLY A 29 -4.90 4.13 13.59
N VAL A 30 -5.64 4.64 12.62
CA VAL A 30 -5.47 4.37 11.19
C VAL A 30 -5.29 5.69 10.46
N LEU A 31 -4.19 5.83 9.71
CA LEU A 31 -4.03 6.89 8.72
C LEU A 31 -4.35 6.34 7.33
N ALA A 32 -5.46 6.77 6.77
CA ALA A 32 -5.82 6.46 5.39
C ALA A 32 -5.17 7.50 4.45
N ILE A 33 -4.38 7.03 3.48
CA ILE A 33 -3.75 7.88 2.46
C ILE A 33 -4.39 7.60 1.10
N ASN A 34 -5.14 8.56 0.57
CA ASN A 34 -5.95 8.42 -0.65
C ASN A 34 -5.89 9.68 -1.54
N ARG A 35 -6.43 9.60 -2.77
CA ARG A 35 -6.59 10.77 -3.66
C ARG A 35 -7.89 11.55 -3.44
N SER A 36 -8.86 10.88 -2.80
CA SER A 36 -10.20 11.37 -2.53
C SER A 36 -10.62 10.95 -1.12
N PRO A 37 -11.47 11.75 -0.43
CA PRO A 37 -11.98 11.41 0.89
C PRO A 37 -12.82 10.13 0.90
N LEU A 38 -12.81 9.38 2.01
CA LEU A 38 -13.55 8.13 2.18
C LEU A 38 -15.04 8.29 2.53
N GLN A 39 -15.49 9.50 2.85
CA GLN A 39 -16.85 9.79 3.35
C GLN A 39 -17.23 8.91 4.56
N LEU A 40 -16.24 8.56 5.39
CA LEU A 40 -16.38 7.72 6.56
C LEU A 40 -15.84 8.47 7.78
N GLN A 41 -16.58 8.45 8.90
CA GLN A 41 -16.13 9.00 10.17
C GLN A 41 -15.92 7.88 11.17
N HIS A 42 -14.77 7.87 11.84
CA HIS A 42 -14.47 6.90 12.88
C HIS A 42 -13.44 7.48 13.87
N PRO A 43 -13.55 7.23 15.19
CA PRO A 43 -12.62 7.79 16.18
C PRO A 43 -11.14 7.45 15.95
N LYS A 44 -10.86 6.26 15.38
CA LYS A 44 -9.50 5.82 15.03
C LYS A 44 -8.99 6.38 13.70
N LEU A 45 -9.86 6.93 12.85
CA LEU A 45 -9.54 7.25 11.46
C LEU A 45 -9.04 8.69 11.31
N LYS A 46 -7.88 8.84 10.66
CA LYS A 46 -7.40 10.10 10.10
C LYS A 46 -7.20 9.92 8.60
N GLU A 47 -7.37 10.99 7.84
CA GLU A 47 -7.15 10.99 6.40
C GLU A 47 -6.02 11.94 6.01
N LEU A 48 -5.20 11.51 5.07
CA LEU A 48 -4.25 12.33 4.34
C LEU A 48 -4.57 12.25 2.85
N ILE A 49 -5.05 13.35 2.28
CA ILE A 49 -5.42 13.42 0.87
C ILE A 49 -4.22 13.91 0.06
N LEU A 50 -3.70 13.07 -0.83
CA LEU A 50 -2.60 13.38 -1.74
C LEU A 50 -3.09 13.30 -3.18
N LYS A 51 -3.07 14.43 -3.90
CA LYS A 51 -3.42 14.46 -5.33
C LYS A 51 -2.34 13.80 -6.18
N ASP A 52 -1.08 14.10 -5.87
CA ASP A 52 0.08 13.39 -6.36
C ASP A 52 0.71 12.59 -5.21
N PHE A 53 0.86 11.29 -5.41
CA PHE A 53 1.45 10.40 -4.42
C PHE A 53 2.97 10.54 -4.34
N MET A 54 3.62 11.09 -5.37
CA MET A 54 5.05 11.40 -5.31
C MET A 54 5.37 12.50 -4.28
N ASP A 55 4.38 13.30 -3.87
CA ASP A 55 4.52 14.33 -2.84
C ASP A 55 4.51 13.77 -1.40
N ILE A 56 4.45 12.45 -1.21
CA ILE A 56 4.46 11.81 0.12
C ILE A 56 5.65 12.27 0.98
N GLY A 57 6.80 12.55 0.37
CA GLY A 57 7.99 13.05 1.05
C GLY A 57 7.85 14.44 1.69
N ARG A 58 6.79 15.19 1.36
CA ARG A 58 6.46 16.49 2.01
C ARG A 58 5.68 16.32 3.31
N GLN A 59 5.13 15.13 3.56
CA GLN A 59 4.23 14.84 4.68
C GLN A 59 4.94 14.14 5.84
N LYS A 60 6.25 14.33 6.03
CA LYS A 60 7.05 13.52 6.97
C LYS A 60 6.52 13.54 8.40
N GLU A 61 6.06 14.69 8.90
CA GLU A 61 5.63 14.81 10.30
C GLU A 61 4.41 13.94 10.62
N ILE A 62 3.41 13.88 9.73
CA ILE A 62 2.23 13.03 9.94
C ILE A 62 2.50 11.55 9.71
N LEU A 63 3.67 11.18 9.18
CA LEU A 63 4.06 9.79 8.85
C LEU A 63 4.99 9.14 9.89
N LYS A 64 5.32 9.84 10.99
CA LYS A 64 6.13 9.28 12.08
C LYS A 64 5.29 8.47 13.07
N GLY A 65 5.90 7.45 13.66
CA GLY A 65 5.33 6.68 14.76
C GLY A 65 4.32 5.60 14.33
N TYR A 66 4.39 5.11 13.08
CA TYR A 66 3.52 4.04 12.61
C TYR A 66 4.24 2.69 12.65
N ASP A 67 3.52 1.67 13.12
CA ASP A 67 4.02 0.30 13.26
C ASP A 67 3.93 -0.51 11.97
N ALA A 68 2.93 -0.23 11.12
CA ALA A 68 2.72 -0.96 9.88
C ALA A 68 2.15 -0.09 8.77
N CYS A 69 2.46 -0.45 7.53
CA CYS A 69 1.81 0.07 6.33
C CYS A 69 1.14 -1.08 5.57
N PHE A 70 -0.15 -0.94 5.29
CA PHE A 70 -0.91 -1.77 4.37
C PHE A 70 -1.01 -1.05 3.02
N TYR A 71 -0.02 -1.31 2.16
CA TYR A 71 0.05 -0.76 0.83
C TYR A 71 -0.85 -1.53 -0.13
N CYS A 72 -2.14 -1.14 -0.14
CA CYS A 72 -3.17 -1.73 -0.99
C CYS A 72 -3.43 -0.95 -2.29
N MET A 73 -2.60 0.06 -2.57
CA MET A 73 -2.76 0.88 -3.77
C MET A 73 -2.32 0.12 -5.02
N GLY A 74 -3.11 0.21 -6.08
CA GLY A 74 -2.80 -0.42 -7.36
C GLY A 74 -3.72 0.09 -8.46
N VAL A 75 -3.30 -0.15 -9.70
CA VAL A 75 -4.09 0.15 -10.90
C VAL A 75 -4.19 -1.10 -11.77
N SER A 76 -5.26 -1.17 -12.57
CA SER A 76 -5.32 -2.16 -13.63
C SER A 76 -4.20 -1.91 -14.65
N VAL A 77 -3.58 -2.98 -15.14
CA VAL A 77 -2.61 -2.89 -16.25
C VAL A 77 -3.30 -2.57 -17.59
N LEU A 78 -4.61 -2.78 -17.69
CA LEU A 78 -5.35 -2.61 -18.94
C LEU A 78 -5.20 -1.19 -19.49
N GLY A 79 -4.77 -1.09 -20.75
CA GLY A 79 -4.57 0.19 -21.44
C GLY A 79 -3.28 0.93 -21.09
N LEU A 80 -2.40 0.38 -20.25
CA LEU A 80 -1.14 1.01 -19.88
C LEU A 80 0.08 0.40 -20.59
N SER A 81 1.02 1.27 -20.95
CA SER A 81 2.37 0.83 -21.31
C SER A 81 3.11 0.30 -20.07
N GLU A 82 4.15 -0.50 -20.28
CA GLU A 82 4.97 -1.00 -19.17
C GLU A 82 5.64 0.12 -18.37
N ALA A 83 6.11 1.17 -19.06
CA ALA A 83 6.70 2.33 -18.41
C ALA A 83 5.67 3.08 -17.54
N ALA A 84 4.47 3.32 -18.05
CA ALA A 84 3.40 3.96 -17.29
C ALA A 84 2.97 3.10 -16.10
N TYR A 85 2.82 1.78 -16.30
CA TYR A 85 2.50 0.85 -15.23
C TYR A 85 3.61 0.77 -14.17
N SER A 86 4.87 0.80 -14.61
CA SER A 86 6.06 0.85 -13.75
C SER A 86 6.10 2.13 -12.93
N ALA A 87 5.85 3.29 -13.52
CA ALA A 87 5.82 4.55 -12.78
C ALA A 87 4.79 4.50 -11.65
N ILE A 88 3.58 4.03 -11.94
CA ILE A 88 2.51 3.96 -10.95
C ILE A 88 2.77 2.86 -9.90
N THR A 89 3.28 1.69 -10.30
CA THR A 89 3.37 0.52 -9.41
C THR A 89 4.70 0.44 -8.67
N TYR A 90 5.82 0.73 -9.34
CA TYR A 90 7.15 0.61 -8.77
C TYR A 90 7.61 1.94 -8.18
N ASP A 91 7.60 3.03 -8.96
CA ASP A 91 8.20 4.29 -8.52
C ASP A 91 7.42 4.93 -7.36
N VAL A 92 6.08 4.95 -7.43
CA VAL A 92 5.25 5.45 -6.32
C VAL A 92 5.40 4.57 -5.07
N THR A 93 5.41 3.24 -5.22
CA THR A 93 5.62 2.33 -4.08
C THR A 93 6.99 2.54 -3.45
N LYS A 94 8.03 2.73 -4.28
CA LYS A 94 9.39 3.02 -3.82
C LYS A 94 9.43 4.35 -3.05
N ALA A 95 8.79 5.41 -3.55
CA ALA A 95 8.73 6.69 -2.87
C ALA A 95 8.10 6.58 -1.47
N PHE A 96 7.00 5.84 -1.34
CA PHE A 96 6.40 5.54 -0.04
C PHE A 96 7.35 4.73 0.85
N ALA A 97 7.90 3.64 0.33
CA ALA A 97 8.75 2.75 1.11
C ALA A 97 10.05 3.45 1.56
N ASP A 98 10.63 4.33 0.74
CA ASP A 98 11.78 5.18 1.11
C ASP A 98 11.44 6.08 2.31
N VAL A 99 10.35 6.85 2.20
CA VAL A 99 9.93 7.80 3.23
C VAL A 99 9.55 7.08 4.52
N LEU A 100 8.72 6.04 4.43
CA LEU A 100 8.20 5.32 5.59
C LEU A 100 9.31 4.58 6.35
N LEU A 101 10.24 3.93 5.66
CA LEU A 101 11.39 3.30 6.30
C LEU A 101 12.27 4.33 7.03
N SER A 102 12.52 5.48 6.39
CA SER A 102 13.38 6.52 6.97
C SER A 102 12.81 7.10 8.26
N LEU A 103 11.48 7.09 8.42
CA LEU A 103 10.79 7.63 9.59
C LEU A 103 10.45 6.55 10.62
N ASN A 104 10.29 5.29 10.19
CA ASN A 104 9.81 4.18 10.99
C ASN A 104 10.61 2.90 10.67
N PRO A 105 11.88 2.79 11.11
CA PRO A 105 12.75 1.67 10.72
C PRO A 105 12.22 0.30 11.17
N GLY A 106 11.47 0.24 12.27
CA GLY A 106 10.83 -0.99 12.76
C GLY A 106 9.46 -1.30 12.14
N MET A 107 9.02 -0.54 11.12
CA MET A 107 7.71 -0.73 10.49
C MET A 107 7.62 -2.07 9.77
N VAL A 108 6.44 -2.70 9.81
CA VAL A 108 6.07 -3.82 8.93
C VAL A 108 5.44 -3.29 7.64
N PHE A 109 5.97 -3.65 6.48
CA PHE A 109 5.44 -3.21 5.18
C PHE A 109 4.69 -4.34 4.48
N ASN A 110 3.37 -4.18 4.31
CA ASN A 110 2.50 -5.13 3.65
C ASN A 110 2.15 -4.63 2.25
N TYR A 111 2.34 -5.45 1.23
CA TYR A 111 2.11 -5.08 -0.17
C TYR A 111 1.11 -6.03 -0.83
N VAL A 112 0.12 -5.49 -1.53
CA VAL A 112 -0.81 -6.28 -2.33
C VAL A 112 -0.34 -6.29 -3.78
N SER A 113 0.10 -7.46 -4.25
CA SER A 113 0.56 -7.66 -5.63
C SER A 113 -0.49 -8.36 -6.47
N GLY A 114 -0.47 -9.70 -6.50
CA GLY A 114 -1.40 -10.54 -7.26
C GLY A 114 -0.78 -11.87 -7.66
N THR A 115 -1.62 -12.85 -7.92
CA THR A 115 -1.22 -14.11 -8.56
C THR A 115 -0.39 -13.86 -9.83
N GLU A 116 0.47 -14.82 -10.16
CA GLU A 116 1.42 -14.76 -11.28
C GLU A 116 2.52 -13.69 -11.16
N THR A 117 2.59 -12.93 -10.06
CA THR A 117 3.74 -12.04 -9.78
C THR A 117 5.06 -12.83 -9.84
N ASN A 118 6.02 -12.34 -10.63
CA ASN A 118 7.24 -13.07 -10.96
C ASN A 118 8.48 -12.32 -10.45
N ARG A 119 9.00 -12.73 -9.28
CA ARG A 119 10.21 -12.16 -8.66
C ARG A 119 11.51 -12.44 -9.40
N GLN A 120 11.51 -13.40 -10.33
CA GLN A 120 12.66 -13.61 -11.22
C GLN A 120 12.73 -12.55 -12.32
N GLU A 121 11.67 -11.76 -12.51
CA GLU A 121 11.57 -10.69 -13.50
C GLU A 121 11.77 -11.20 -14.96
N GLN A 122 11.38 -12.45 -15.22
CA GLN A 122 11.54 -13.12 -16.52
C GLN A 122 10.21 -13.46 -17.22
N SER A 123 9.08 -13.19 -16.57
CA SER A 123 7.75 -13.46 -17.15
C SER A 123 7.54 -12.70 -18.46
N GLN A 124 6.86 -13.31 -19.44
CA GLN A 124 6.40 -12.63 -20.66
C GLN A 124 5.36 -11.54 -20.34
N LYS A 125 4.62 -11.70 -19.23
CA LYS A 125 3.63 -10.73 -18.75
C LYS A 125 4.37 -9.55 -18.11
N LYS A 126 4.38 -8.41 -18.80
CA LYS A 126 5.07 -7.17 -18.38
C LYS A 126 4.73 -6.74 -16.95
N TRP A 127 3.45 -6.77 -16.59
CA TRP A 127 2.99 -6.42 -15.24
C TRP A 127 3.50 -7.38 -14.15
N ALA A 128 3.67 -8.66 -14.46
CA ALA A 128 4.13 -9.66 -13.50
C ALA A 128 5.60 -9.42 -13.12
N ARG A 129 6.41 -8.94 -14.08
CA ARG A 129 7.80 -8.51 -13.82
C ARG A 129 7.82 -7.24 -12.99
N VAL A 130 7.03 -6.23 -13.34
CA VAL A 130 6.97 -4.96 -12.57
C VAL A 130 6.57 -5.22 -11.12
N LYS A 131 5.49 -6.00 -10.87
CA LYS A 131 5.10 -6.38 -9.51
C LYS A 131 6.19 -7.18 -8.80
N GLY A 132 6.87 -8.08 -9.51
CA GLY A 132 7.97 -8.89 -8.95
C GLY A 132 9.15 -8.03 -8.51
N ARG A 133 9.53 -7.05 -9.34
CA ARG A 133 10.55 -6.05 -9.03
C ARG A 133 10.15 -5.20 -7.81
N THR A 134 8.86 -4.82 -7.72
CA THR A 134 8.35 -4.09 -6.55
C THR A 134 8.46 -4.92 -5.27
N GLU A 135 8.05 -6.19 -5.29
CA GLU A 135 8.24 -7.09 -4.14
C GLU A 135 9.72 -7.23 -3.75
N ASN A 136 10.60 -7.45 -4.74
CA ASN A 136 12.04 -7.54 -4.51
C ASN A 136 12.60 -6.28 -3.85
N MET A 137 12.17 -5.10 -4.29
CA MET A 137 12.60 -3.82 -3.72
C MET A 137 12.15 -3.70 -2.26
N ILE A 138 10.89 -4.03 -1.95
CA ILE A 138 10.36 -3.97 -0.58
C ILE A 138 11.11 -4.93 0.34
N PHE A 139 11.32 -6.18 -0.07
CA PHE A 139 12.00 -7.19 0.75
C PHE A 139 13.47 -6.87 1.00
N LYS A 140 14.13 -6.15 0.10
CA LYS A 140 15.53 -5.74 0.25
C LYS A 140 15.71 -4.44 1.06
N LYS A 141 14.62 -3.75 1.43
CA LYS A 141 14.71 -2.44 2.08
C LYS A 141 15.16 -2.47 3.54
N GLY A 142 14.96 -3.58 4.24
CA GLY A 142 15.31 -3.67 5.67
C GLY A 142 14.25 -3.04 6.59
N PHE A 143 12.97 -3.15 6.22
CA PHE A 143 11.87 -2.97 7.17
C PHE A 143 11.99 -3.96 8.34
N GLY A 144 11.33 -3.67 9.46
CA GLY A 144 11.26 -4.62 10.58
C GLY A 144 10.71 -5.97 10.14
N ASP A 145 9.73 -5.95 9.22
CA ASP A 145 9.33 -7.10 8.42
C ASP A 145 8.62 -6.64 7.13
N ALA A 146 8.44 -7.53 6.16
CA ALA A 146 7.69 -7.23 4.95
C ALA A 146 6.97 -8.45 4.36
N TYR A 147 5.73 -8.24 3.92
CA TYR A 147 4.86 -9.27 3.38
C TYR A 147 4.28 -8.86 2.03
N ALA A 148 4.18 -9.81 1.10
CA ALA A 148 3.47 -9.60 -0.16
C ALA A 148 2.31 -10.59 -0.30
N PHE A 149 1.11 -10.05 -0.51
CA PHE A 149 -0.11 -10.81 -0.70
C PHE A 149 -0.41 -10.91 -2.18
N ARG A 150 -0.60 -12.14 -2.66
CA ARG A 150 -0.80 -12.45 -4.09
C ARG A 150 -2.20 -13.01 -4.34
N PRO A 151 -3.27 -12.19 -4.18
CA PRO A 151 -4.62 -12.67 -4.41
C PRO A 151 -4.84 -13.09 -5.87
N GLY A 152 -5.68 -14.10 -6.06
CA GLY A 152 -6.24 -14.48 -7.35
C GLY A 152 -7.47 -13.62 -7.64
N ILE A 153 -8.63 -14.25 -7.61
CA ILE A 153 -9.91 -13.55 -7.63
C ILE A 153 -10.19 -12.99 -6.24
N ILE A 154 -10.67 -11.75 -6.20
CA ILE A 154 -11.15 -11.09 -4.97
C ILE A 154 -12.66 -10.99 -5.08
N ILE A 155 -13.35 -11.54 -4.08
CA ILE A 155 -14.81 -11.44 -3.94
C ILE A 155 -15.04 -10.51 -2.73
N PRO A 156 -15.56 -9.29 -2.95
CA PRO A 156 -15.80 -8.37 -1.84
C PRO A 156 -17.06 -8.78 -1.05
N GLU A 157 -17.02 -8.58 0.26
CA GLU A 157 -18.13 -8.81 1.19
C GLU A 157 -18.39 -7.53 2.02
N LYS A 158 -19.38 -7.56 2.93
CA LYS A 158 -19.72 -6.44 3.82
C LYS A 158 -19.97 -5.09 3.09
N GLY A 159 -20.56 -5.14 1.88
CA GLY A 159 -20.86 -3.93 1.10
C GLY A 159 -19.62 -3.21 0.52
N ILE A 160 -18.55 -3.97 0.30
CA ILE A 160 -17.36 -3.54 -0.46
C ILE A 160 -17.59 -3.68 -1.96
#